data_AF-A0A841E4J5-F1
#
_entry.id   AF-A0A841E4J5-F1
#
_cell.length_a   1.000
_cell.length_b   1.000
_cell.length_c   1.000
_cell.angle_alpha   90.00
_cell.angle_beta   90.00
_cell.angle_gamma   90.00
#
_symmetry.space_group_name_H-M   'P 1'
#
loop_
_entity.id
_entity.type
_entity.pdbx_description
1 polymer ?
#
loop_
_entity_poly.entity_id
_entity_poly.type
_entity_poly.pdbx_seq_one_letter_code
_entity_poly.pdbx_strand_id
1 'polypeptide(L)' 'MGKHGKEVNCPGCGGRKEVQESQDGKIVRVPCKLCNGTGKQPQ' A
#
# COMPACT_ATOMS: atom_id res chain seq x y z
N MET A 1 -22.61 -11.97 -14.25
CA MET A 1 -21.84 -11.83 -13.00
C MET A 1 -20.75 -10.79 -13.22
N GLY A 2 -20.57 -9.88 -12.25
CA GLY A 2 -19.89 -8.60 -12.42
C GLY A 2 -18.41 -8.67 -12.81
N LYS A 3 -17.96 -7.61 -13.48
CA LYS A 3 -16.55 -7.30 -13.75
C LYS A 3 -15.83 -7.10 -12.42
N HIS A 4 -15.38 -8.17 -11.78
CA HIS A 4 -14.36 -8.06 -10.74
C HIS A 4 -13.04 -7.72 -11.44
N GLY A 5 -12.78 -6.43 -11.63
CA GLY A 5 -11.41 -5.97 -11.79
C GLY A 5 -10.64 -6.52 -10.60
N LYS A 6 -9.70 -7.43 -10.85
CA LYS A 6 -8.94 -8.07 -9.78
C LYS A 6 -8.15 -6.98 -9.07
N GLU A 7 -8.61 -6.57 -7.89
CA GLU A 7 -7.78 -5.77 -7.00
C GLU A 7 -6.66 -6.67 -6.49
N VAL A 8 -5.42 -6.30 -6.76
CA VAL A 8 -4.25 -7.02 -6.24
C VAL A 8 -3.69 -6.25 -5.05
N ASN A 9 -3.02 -6.97 -4.16
CA ASN A 9 -2.28 -6.35 -3.06
C ASN A 9 -1.25 -5.38 -3.66
N CYS A 10 -1.20 -4.16 -3.12
CA CYS A 10 -0.23 -3.17 -3.56
C CYS A 10 1.18 -3.75 -3.38
N PRO A 11 1.99 -3.90 -4.45
CA PRO A 11 3.35 -4.44 -4.35
C PRO A 11 4.25 -3.61 -3.42
N GLY A 12 3.97 -2.31 -3.28
CA GLY A 12 4.72 -1.41 -2.42
C GLY A 12 4.60 -1.68 -0.92
N CYS A 13 3.48 -2.25 -0.47
CA CYS A 13 3.27 -2.57 0.96
C CYS A 13 2.82 -4.01 1.19
N GLY A 14 2.71 -4.82 0.15
CA GLY A 14 2.16 -6.18 0.22
C GLY A 14 0.73 -6.24 0.78
N GLY A 15 -0.07 -5.18 0.63
CA GLY A 15 -1.42 -5.10 1.20
C GLY A 15 -1.52 -4.47 2.58
N ARG A 16 -0.40 -4.08 3.21
CA ARG A 16 -0.37 -3.55 4.59
C ARG A 16 -0.82 -2.10 4.73
N LYS A 17 -1.04 -1.38 3.63
CA LYS A 17 -1.45 0.05 3.57
C LYS A 17 -0.41 1.05 4.08
N GLU A 18 0.52 0.62 4.91
CA GLU A 18 1.60 1.42 5.48
C GLU A 18 2.97 0.77 5.25
N VAL A 19 4.02 1.59 5.25
CA VAL A 19 5.43 1.18 5.18
C VAL A 19 6.21 1.85 6.31
N GLN A 20 7.27 1.20 6.77
CA GLN A 20 8.19 1.78 7.74
C GLN A 20 9.25 2.59 6.99
N GLU A 21 9.36 3.87 7.32
CA GLU A 21 10.35 4.78 6.77
C GLU A 21 11.17 5.37 7.93
N SER A 22 12.46 5.60 7.69
CA SER A 22 13.30 6.35 8.61
C SER A 22 13.17 7.85 8.33
N GLN A 23 12.58 8.63 9.24
CA GLN A 23 12.57 10.09 9.21
C GLN A 23 13.26 10.62 10.46
N ASP A 24 14.23 11.52 10.27
CA ASP A 24 14.98 12.16 11.36
C ASP A 24 15.56 11.17 12.39
N GLY A 25 16.09 10.05 11.89
CA GLY A 25 16.66 8.99 12.73
C GLY A 25 15.65 8.13 13.49
N LYS A 26 14.35 8.31 13.23
CA LYS A 26 13.27 7.50 13.83
C LYS A 26 12.58 6.67 12.76
N ILE A 27 12.24 5.42 13.10
CA ILE A 27 11.37 4.61 12.26
C ILE A 27 9.94 5.04 12.53
N VAL A 28 9.29 5.57 11.49
CA VAL A 28 7.89 5.97 11.50
C VAL A 28 7.11 5.15 10.49
N ARG A 29 5.84 4.88 10.77
CA ARG A 29 4.94 4.24 9.81
C ARG A 29 4.23 5.31 9.02
N VAL A 30 4.40 5.29 7.70
CA VAL A 30 3.72 6.22 6.80
C VAL A 30 2.83 5.47 5.83
N PRO A 31 1.78 6.11 5.31
CA PRO A 31 0.95 5.51 4.26
C PRO A 31 1.82 5.08 3.07
N CYS A 32 1.54 3.90 2.54
CA CYS A 32 2.20 3.42 1.34
C CYS A 32 1.84 4.32 0.16
N LYS A 33 2.81 5.12 -0.30
CA LYS A 33 2.64 6.10 -1.38
C LYS A 33 2.18 5.46 -2.69
N LEU A 34 2.55 4.20 -2.93
CA LEU A 34 2.20 3.45 -4.15
C LEU A 34 0.70 3.14 -4.25
N CYS A 35 0.01 2.95 -3.13
CA CYS A 35 -1.44 2.73 -3.11
C CYS A 35 -2.20 3.82 -2.35
N ASN A 36 -1.54 4.92 -1.97
CA ASN A 36 -2.09 5.97 -1.12
C ASN A 36 -2.84 5.45 0.12
N GLY A 37 -2.30 4.40 0.76
CA GLY A 37 -2.93 3.81 1.95
C GLY A 37 -4.13 2.89 1.70
N THR A 38 -4.50 2.62 0.45
CA THR A 38 -5.60 1.69 0.15
C THR A 38 -5.21 0.22 0.34
N GLY A 39 -3.91 -0.09 0.20
CA GLY A 39 -3.36 -1.45 0.27
C GLY A 39 -3.61 -2.27 -0.99
N LYS A 40 -4.32 -1.71 -1.98
CA LYS A 40 -4.72 -2.39 -3.19
C LYS A 40 -4.40 -1.54 -4.41
N GLN A 41 -4.20 -2.19 -5.54
CA GLN A 41 -4.12 -1.51 -6.84
C GLN A 41 -4.99 -2.28 -7.85
N PRO A 42 -5.61 -1.58 -8.81
CA PRO A 42 -6.22 -2.24 -9.95
C PRO A 42 -5.13 -3.00 -10.72
N GLN A 43 -5.43 -4.25 -11.11
CA GLN A 43 -4.53 -5.08 -11.94
C GLN A 43 -4.41 -4.52 -13.36
#